data_AF-A0A7Y3LHS6-F1
#
_entry.id   AF-A0A7Y3LHS6-F1
#
_cell.length_a   1.000
_cell.length_b   1.000
_cell.length_c   1.000
_cell.angle_alpha   90.00
_cell.angle_beta   90.00
_cell.angle_gamma   90.00
#
_symmetry.space_group_name_H-M   'P 1'
#
loop_
_entity.id
_entity.type
_entity.pdbx_description
1 polymer ?
#
loop_
_entity_poly.entity_id
_entity_poly.type
_entity_poly.pdbx_seq_one_letter_code
_entity_poly.pdbx_strand_id
1 'polypeptide(L)'
;MHDWAISFWASKGSGLRLGIKDLIDMEGTKTSAGSRLVLSRSMPAERDALLLAGTRYENVQIVAKTNLNELAFGATGINPWFGTPMNPLNPNLIPGGSSSGSAAGVATGGLDVAFGSDTGGSIRI
;
A
#
# COMPACT_ATOMS: atom_id res chain seq x y z
N MET A 1 -15.63 3.60 -11.24
CA MET A 1 -15.28 3.00 -9.93
C MET A 1 -13.85 3.39 -9.65
N HIS A 2 -13.58 4.12 -8.56
CA HIS A 2 -12.20 4.36 -8.14
C HIS A 2 -11.61 3.00 -7.75
N ASP A 3 -10.46 2.63 -8.29
CA ASP A 3 -9.83 1.35 -8.00
C ASP A 3 -9.08 1.47 -6.66
N TRP A 4 -9.80 1.31 -5.54
CA TRP A 4 -9.27 1.53 -4.19
C TRP A 4 -8.24 0.48 -3.75
N ALA A 5 -7.94 -0.52 -4.59
CA ALA A 5 -6.90 -1.50 -4.34
C ALA A 5 -5.50 -0.85 -4.31
N ILE A 6 -5.27 0.18 -5.13
CA ILE A 6 -4.06 0.99 -5.09
C ILE A 6 -4.42 2.43 -5.47
N SER A 7 -4.20 3.38 -4.56
CA SER A 7 -4.40 4.80 -4.86
C SER A 7 -3.11 5.39 -5.43
N PHE A 8 -3.06 5.61 -6.75
CA PHE A 8 -1.93 6.26 -7.42
C PHE A 8 -2.04 7.79 -7.48
N TRP A 9 -0.90 8.44 -7.42
CA TRP A 9 -0.70 9.88 -7.38
C TRP A 9 0.17 10.25 -8.59
N ALA A 10 0.02 11.46 -9.14
CA ALA A 10 0.82 11.87 -10.29
C ALA A 10 2.33 11.90 -9.94
N SER A 11 3.13 11.17 -10.71
CA SER A 11 4.59 11.26 -10.70
C SER A 11 5.03 12.65 -11.19
N LYS A 12 6.04 13.23 -10.54
CA LYS A 12 6.55 14.58 -10.86
C LYS A 12 7.89 14.57 -11.62
N GLY A 13 8.35 13.40 -12.08
CA GLY A 13 9.67 13.27 -12.69
C GLY A 13 10.14 11.81 -12.82
N SER A 14 11.41 11.60 -13.18
CA SER A 14 11.97 10.27 -13.47
C SER A 14 12.55 9.53 -12.24
N GLY A 15 12.08 9.87 -11.04
CA GLY A 15 12.53 9.24 -9.80
C GLY A 15 11.92 7.87 -9.58
N LEU A 16 12.48 7.10 -8.63
CA LEU A 16 11.99 5.78 -8.29
C LEU A 16 10.56 5.85 -7.72
N ARG A 17 9.61 5.12 -8.31
CA ARG A 17 8.20 5.09 -7.90
C ARG A 17 8.02 4.14 -6.72
N LEU A 18 7.80 4.72 -5.55
CA LEU A 18 7.60 4.01 -4.30
C LEU A 18 6.10 3.97 -3.93
N GLY A 19 5.60 2.77 -3.62
CA GLY A 19 4.30 2.59 -2.98
C GLY A 19 4.44 2.33 -1.48
N ILE A 20 3.49 2.84 -0.69
CA ILE A 20 3.48 2.71 0.77
C ILE A 20 2.26 1.90 1.20
N LYS A 21 2.44 0.79 1.92
CA LYS A 21 1.31 0.04 2.49
C LYS A 21 0.49 0.92 3.42
N ASP A 22 -0.83 0.86 3.31
CA ASP A 22 -1.79 1.69 4.06
C ASP A 22 -1.93 1.29 5.54
N LEU A 23 -0.83 0.97 6.20
CA LEU A 23 -0.67 0.93 7.65
C LEU A 23 0.53 1.78 8.10
N ILE A 24 1.24 2.40 7.15
CA ILE A 24 2.39 3.26 7.38
C ILE A 24 1.93 4.71 7.23
N ASP A 25 2.22 5.50 8.25
CA ASP A 25 1.89 6.92 8.27
C ASP A 25 2.73 7.73 7.29
N MET A 26 2.04 8.62 6.59
CA MET A 26 2.63 9.61 5.70
C MET A 26 1.97 10.95 6.00
N GLU A 27 2.79 11.97 6.22
CA GLU A 27 2.38 13.32 6.60
C GLU A 27 1.27 13.83 5.67
N GLY A 28 0.23 14.42 6.28
CA GLY A 28 -0.90 14.97 5.55
C GLY A 28 -1.87 13.93 4.98
N THR A 29 -1.64 12.64 5.18
CA THR A 29 -2.58 11.57 4.75
C THR A 29 -3.19 10.81 5.92
N LYS A 30 -4.42 10.34 5.72
CA LYS A 30 -5.02 9.37 6.64
C LYS A 30 -4.42 7.99 6.38
N THR A 31 -4.25 7.22 7.45
CA THR A 31 -3.90 5.80 7.41
C THR A 31 -5.12 4.98 7.77
N SER A 32 -5.53 4.05 6.89
CA SER A 32 -6.75 3.25 7.08
C SER A 32 -6.51 1.90 7.73
N ALA A 33 -5.28 1.37 7.68
CA ALA A 33 -4.97 -0.02 7.99
C ALA A 33 -5.87 -1.02 7.25
N GLY A 34 -6.37 -0.66 6.05
CA GLY A 34 -7.31 -1.48 5.28
C GLY A 34 -8.68 -1.63 5.95
N SER A 35 -8.98 -0.81 6.97
CA SER A 35 -10.23 -0.82 7.72
C SER A 35 -11.03 0.46 7.52
N ARG A 36 -12.32 0.31 7.18
CA ARG A 36 -13.24 1.45 7.07
C ARG A 36 -13.47 2.14 8.42
N LEU A 37 -13.47 1.37 9.52
CA LEU A 37 -13.65 1.91 10.86
C LEU A 37 -12.45 2.78 11.27
N VAL A 38 -11.24 2.28 11.05
CA VAL A 38 -10.01 3.05 11.33
C VAL A 38 -10.02 4.33 10.48
N LEU A 39 -10.22 4.23 9.16
CA LEU A 39 -10.28 5.40 8.28
C LEU A 39 -11.28 6.47 8.74
N SER A 40 -12.47 6.06 9.22
CA SER A 40 -13.51 6.98 9.70
C SER A 40 -13.10 7.78 10.93
N ARG A 41 -12.13 7.27 11.70
CA ARG A 41 -11.62 7.89 12.93
C ARG A 41 -10.22 8.47 12.76
N SER A 42 -9.50 8.10 11.70
CA SER A 42 -8.16 8.60 11.41
C SER A 42 -8.19 10.09 11.06
N MET A 43 -7.28 10.82 11.68
CA MET A 43 -6.85 12.15 11.25
C MET A 43 -5.65 12.00 10.30
N PRO A 44 -5.38 12.99 9.43
CA PRO A 44 -4.13 13.03 8.69
C PRO A 44 -2.93 12.94 9.65
N ALA A 45 -1.93 12.12 9.31
CA ALA A 45 -0.74 12.00 10.13
C ALA A 45 0.01 13.34 10.18
N GLU A 46 0.44 13.73 11.38
CA GLU A 46 1.20 14.98 11.60
C GLU A 46 2.65 14.87 11.12
N ARG A 47 3.13 13.66 10.88
CA ARG A 47 4.49 13.38 10.42
C ARG A 47 4.55 12.06 9.67
N ASP A 48 5.54 11.97 8.79
CA ASP A 48 5.92 10.71 8.16
C ASP A 48 6.38 9.68 9.21
N ALA A 49 6.10 8.41 8.96
CA ALA A 49 6.76 7.33 9.69
C ALA A 49 8.28 7.36 9.45
N LEU A 50 9.08 6.98 10.45
CA LEU A 50 10.55 7.14 10.43
C LEU A 50 11.22 6.49 9.20
N LEU A 51 10.69 5.36 8.71
CA LEU A 51 11.24 4.69 7.53
C LEU A 51 11.14 5.53 6.24
N LEU A 52 10.26 6.54 6.19
CA LEU A 52 10.14 7.41 5.04
C LEU A 52 11.20 8.52 5.01
N ALA A 53 11.93 8.75 6.12
CA ALA A 53 12.91 9.82 6.19
C ALA A 53 13.91 9.76 5.03
N GLY A 54 14.52 8.59 4.78
CA GLY A 54 15.45 8.39 3.66
C GLY A 54 14.80 8.65 2.29
N THR A 55 13.54 8.25 2.12
CA THR A 55 12.82 8.45 0.84
C THR A 55 12.54 9.92 0.53
N ARG A 56 12.46 10.78 1.56
CA ARG A 56 12.28 12.23 1.40
C ARG A 56 13.56 12.97 1.06
N TYR A 57 14.72 12.40 1.39
CA TYR A 57 16.03 12.97 1.06
C TYR A 57 16.53 12.56 -0.33
N GLU A 58 16.10 11.39 -0.82
CA GLU A 58 16.49 10.84 -2.11
C GLU A 58 15.53 11.24 -3.25
N ASN A 59 15.93 11.04 -4.50
CA ASN A 59 15.06 11.20 -5.68
C ASN A 59 14.02 10.06 -5.82
N VAL A 60 13.28 9.80 -4.73
CA VAL A 60 12.22 8.80 -4.65
C VAL A 60 10.88 9.50 -4.67
N GLN A 61 9.97 9.01 -5.51
CA GLN A 61 8.63 9.51 -5.64
C GLN A 61 7.66 8.55 -4.97
N ILE A 62 7.12 8.97 -3.83
CA ILE A 62 5.98 8.27 -3.25
C ILE A 62 4.76 8.56 -4.13
N VAL A 63 4.34 7.54 -4.89
CA VAL A 63 3.27 7.67 -5.88
C VAL A 63 2.04 6.84 -5.54
N ALA A 64 2.06 6.05 -4.47
CA ALA A 64 0.89 5.28 -4.08
C ALA A 64 0.76 4.99 -2.60
N LYS A 65 -0.49 4.87 -2.15
CA LYS A 65 -0.85 4.15 -0.92
C LYS A 65 -1.52 2.83 -1.32
N THR A 66 -0.97 1.72 -0.85
CA THR A 66 -1.29 0.36 -1.32
C THR A 66 -2.18 -0.38 -0.31
N ASN A 67 -3.21 -1.05 -0.81
CA ASN A 67 -4.16 -1.78 0.02
C ASN A 67 -3.56 -3.05 0.65
N LEU A 68 -4.27 -3.61 1.61
CA LEU A 68 -3.86 -4.69 2.49
C LEU A 68 -5.05 -5.51 2.98
N ASN A 69 -4.81 -6.71 3.52
CA ASN A 69 -5.80 -7.32 4.41
C ASN A 69 -6.08 -6.37 5.58
N GLU A 70 -7.35 -6.23 5.96
CA GLU A 70 -7.78 -5.38 7.07
C GLU A 70 -6.93 -5.65 8.34
N LEU A 71 -6.40 -4.58 8.91
CA LEU A 71 -5.53 -4.55 10.09
C LEU A 71 -4.26 -5.39 9.98
N ALA A 72 -3.81 -5.68 8.75
CA ALA A 72 -2.74 -6.63 8.44
C ALA A 72 -3.02 -8.05 8.96
N PHE A 73 -4.27 -8.38 9.28
CA PHE A 73 -4.67 -9.65 9.86
C PHE A 73 -5.21 -10.59 8.79
N GLY A 74 -4.28 -11.21 8.05
CA GLY A 74 -4.60 -12.16 6.99
C GLY A 74 -3.44 -12.34 6.01
N ALA A 75 -3.54 -13.37 5.17
CA ALA A 75 -2.52 -13.74 4.19
C ALA A 75 -3.05 -13.82 2.75
N THR A 76 -4.31 -13.47 2.52
CA THR A 76 -4.98 -13.65 1.22
C THR A 76 -4.98 -12.39 0.35
N GLY A 77 -4.77 -11.22 0.95
CA GLY A 77 -4.94 -9.93 0.31
C GLY A 77 -6.38 -9.47 0.09
N ILE A 78 -7.37 -10.29 0.45
CA ILE A 78 -8.79 -9.97 0.33
C ILE A 78 -9.14 -8.82 1.27
N ASN A 79 -9.76 -7.78 0.71
CA ASN A 79 -10.29 -6.65 1.46
C ASN A 79 -11.67 -6.25 0.91
N PRO A 80 -12.76 -6.44 1.69
CA PRO A 80 -14.12 -6.13 1.24
C PRO A 80 -14.45 -4.63 1.24
N TRP A 81 -13.64 -3.81 1.93
CA TRP A 81 -13.90 -2.38 2.10
C TRP A 81 -13.30 -1.53 0.98
N PHE A 82 -12.10 -1.90 0.53
CA PHE A 82 -11.31 -1.17 -0.46
C PHE A 82 -11.08 -1.97 -1.74
N GLY A 83 -11.70 -3.14 -1.86
CA GLY A 83 -11.50 -4.05 -2.99
C GLY A 83 -10.24 -4.90 -2.84
N THR A 84 -10.14 -5.99 -3.60
CA THR A 84 -9.00 -6.91 -3.52
C THR A 84 -8.08 -6.67 -4.72
N PRO A 85 -6.78 -6.40 -4.53
CA PRO A 85 -5.84 -6.32 -5.63
C PRO A 85 -5.86 -7.61 -6.47
N MET A 86 -5.78 -7.46 -7.78
CA MET A 86 -5.73 -8.60 -8.70
C MET A 86 -4.38 -9.33 -8.56
N ASN A 87 -4.40 -10.66 -8.56
CA ASN A 87 -3.16 -11.42 -8.72
C ASN A 87 -2.66 -11.27 -10.16
N PRO A 88 -1.43 -10.75 -10.38
CA PRO A 88 -0.89 -10.44 -11.70
C PRO A 88 -0.65 -11.68 -12.58
N LEU A 89 -0.52 -12.87 -11.99
CA LEU A 89 -0.31 -14.12 -12.71
C LEU A 89 -1.64 -14.74 -13.17
N ASN A 90 -2.70 -14.58 -12.37
CA ASN A 90 -4.03 -15.09 -12.69
C ASN A 90 -5.11 -14.36 -11.87
N PRO A 91 -6.05 -13.63 -12.50
CA PRO A 91 -7.07 -12.86 -11.80
C PRO A 91 -8.05 -13.69 -10.94
N ASN A 92 -8.09 -15.01 -11.13
CA ASN A 92 -8.93 -15.92 -10.34
C ASN A 92 -8.25 -16.42 -9.06
N LEU A 93 -6.99 -16.03 -8.80
CA LEU A 93 -6.25 -16.39 -7.59
C LEU A 93 -6.16 -15.21 -6.63
N ILE A 94 -5.94 -15.52 -5.35
CA ILE A 94 -5.62 -14.51 -4.34
C ILE A 94 -4.25 -13.87 -4.63
N PRO A 95 -4.07 -12.57 -4.42
CA PRO A 95 -2.77 -11.90 -4.62
C PRO A 95 -1.73 -12.23 -3.54
N GLY A 96 -2.12 -12.88 -2.44
CA GLY A 96 -1.28 -13.00 -1.25
C GLY A 96 -1.40 -11.76 -0.36
N GLY A 97 -0.85 -11.81 0.85
CA GLY A 97 -1.04 -10.72 1.80
C GLY A 97 -0.32 -10.91 3.14
N SER A 98 -0.41 -9.93 4.04
CA SER A 98 -1.30 -8.77 3.97
C SER A 98 -0.81 -7.62 3.09
N SER A 99 0.42 -7.62 2.54
CA SER A 99 0.93 -6.53 1.69
C SER A 99 0.48 -6.65 0.22
N SER A 100 -0.81 -6.94 0.00
CA SER A 100 -1.35 -7.34 -1.31
C SER A 100 -1.21 -6.27 -2.38
N GLY A 101 -1.59 -5.02 -2.08
CA GLY A 101 -1.47 -3.92 -3.04
C GLY A 101 -0.02 -3.57 -3.34
N SER A 102 0.87 -3.76 -2.36
CA SER A 102 2.31 -3.52 -2.53
C SER A 102 2.91 -4.52 -3.53
N ALA A 103 2.65 -5.82 -3.34
CA ALA A 103 3.12 -6.86 -4.24
C ALA A 103 2.51 -6.73 -5.64
N ALA A 104 1.19 -6.53 -5.74
CA ALA A 104 0.50 -6.37 -7.02
C ALA A 104 0.99 -5.14 -7.80
N GLY A 105 1.20 -4.01 -7.13
CA GLY A 105 1.68 -2.78 -7.76
C GLY A 105 3.10 -2.91 -8.33
N VAL A 106 3.98 -3.62 -7.62
CA VAL A 106 5.34 -3.92 -8.14
C VAL A 106 5.28 -4.92 -9.29
N ALA A 107 4.54 -6.02 -9.12
CA ALA A 107 4.49 -7.09 -10.12
C ALA A 107 3.83 -6.68 -11.44
N THR A 108 2.95 -5.67 -11.43
CA THR A 108 2.34 -5.08 -12.64
C THR A 108 3.17 -3.95 -13.25
N GLY A 109 4.30 -3.57 -12.64
CA GLY A 109 5.14 -2.45 -13.08
C GLY A 109 4.55 -1.05 -12.79
N GLY A 110 3.46 -0.97 -12.03
CA GLY A 110 2.89 0.29 -11.57
C GLY A 110 3.76 0.99 -10.52
N LEU A 111 4.54 0.20 -9.77
CA LEU A 111 5.54 0.65 -8.80
C LEU A 111 6.89 0.02 -9.13
N ASP A 112 7.96 0.73 -8.82
CA ASP A 112 9.31 0.18 -8.92
C ASP A 112 9.67 -0.60 -7.65
N VAL A 113 9.29 -0.06 -6.48
CA VAL A 113 9.39 -0.75 -5.19
C VAL A 113 8.21 -0.38 -4.28
N ALA A 114 8.00 -1.15 -3.22
CA ALA A 114 7.00 -0.82 -2.22
C ALA A 114 7.45 -1.17 -0.79
N PHE A 115 7.03 -0.38 0.18
CA PHE A 115 7.16 -0.72 1.59
C PHE A 115 5.93 -1.49 2.06
N GLY A 116 6.18 -2.60 2.77
CA GLY A 116 5.17 -3.45 3.41
C GLY A 116 5.43 -3.65 4.90
N SER A 117 4.71 -4.59 5.49
CA SER A 117 4.97 -5.07 6.85
C SER A 117 4.93 -6.59 6.87
N ASP A 118 5.73 -7.20 7.75
CA ASP A 118 5.84 -8.65 7.85
C ASP A 118 5.87 -9.07 9.33
N THR A 119 4.74 -9.60 9.80
CA THR A 119 4.63 -10.21 11.14
C THR A 119 4.58 -11.74 11.02
N GLY A 120 3.76 -12.26 10.11
CA GLY A 120 3.58 -13.69 9.87
C GLY A 120 3.88 -14.13 8.44
N GLY A 121 4.64 -13.35 7.69
CA GLY A 121 4.95 -13.62 6.27
C GLY A 121 4.41 -12.57 5.30
N SER A 122 3.83 -11.47 5.76
CA SER A 122 3.04 -10.57 4.91
C SER A 122 3.80 -9.79 3.82
N ILE A 123 5.13 -9.82 3.79
CA ILE A 123 5.93 -9.36 2.64
C ILE A 123 6.32 -10.54 1.74
N ARG A 124 6.52 -11.73 2.33
CA ARG A 124 7.07 -12.92 1.67
C ARG A 124 6.01 -13.79 0.98
N ILE A 125 4.78 -13.77 1.50
CA ILE A 125 3.59 -14.42 0.93
C ILE A 125 3.05 -13.53 -0.19
#